data_AF-A0A9N9QGW9-F1
#
_entry.id   AF-A0A9N9QGW9-F1
#
_cell.length_a   1.000
_cell.length_b   1.000
_cell.length_c   1.000
_cell.angle_alpha   90.00
_cell.angle_beta   90.00
_cell.angle_gamma   90.00
#
_symmetry.space_group_name_H-M   'P 1'
#
loop_
_entity.id
_entity.type
_entity.pdbx_description
1 polymer ?
#
loop_
_entity_poly.entity_id
_entity_poly.type
_entity_poly.pdbx_seq_one_letter_code
_entity_poly.pdbx_strand_id
1 'polypeptide(L)'
;MASAIMLEQCFICEESLAEREAVVVKKRGINKLLAPSLKRKKPDHQRLLEGVEKIEIHTSCQKIYNNDKLILASLRRDTPTTVHKLTRSGVIPITTTMDAAPDPILKIIRCKCTTGSSTGACSCKKTGLRCSAICKNCVGTACENSPKTDFNEDTDAECEEQANLFDEAIARKEKDNGDTEEDVPSGPKRLRSTDA
;
A
#
# COMPACT_ATOMS: atom_id res chain seq x y z
N MET A 1 34.29 18.26 -18.01
CA MET A 1 33.44 18.65 -19.17
C MET A 1 32.03 18.15 -18.85
N ALA A 2 31.23 18.94 -18.14
CA ALA A 2 29.86 18.53 -17.82
C ALA A 2 29.05 18.65 -19.12
N SER A 3 28.73 17.49 -19.72
CA SER A 3 27.81 17.44 -20.85
C SER A 3 26.52 18.14 -20.45
N ALA A 4 26.24 19.26 -21.11
CA ALA A 4 24.95 19.92 -21.05
C ALA A 4 23.92 18.95 -21.65
N ILE A 5 23.31 18.13 -20.80
CA ILE A 5 22.18 17.31 -21.21
C ILE A 5 21.02 18.30 -21.44
N MET A 6 20.70 18.55 -22.71
CA MET A 6 19.46 19.17 -23.14
C MET A 6 18.32 18.21 -22.78
N LEU A 7 17.96 18.15 -21.50
CA LEU A 7 16.81 17.37 -21.05
C LEU A 7 15.55 18.14 -21.42
N GLU A 8 14.87 17.73 -22.49
CA GLU A 8 13.47 18.12 -22.77
C GLU A 8 12.48 17.46 -21.78
N GLN A 9 12.96 17.16 -20.57
CA GLN A 9 12.23 16.46 -19.53
C GLN A 9 12.18 17.32 -18.28
N CYS A 10 11.05 17.26 -17.60
CA CYS A 10 10.84 17.93 -16.33
C CYS A 10 11.72 17.30 -15.25
N PHE A 11 12.59 18.07 -14.62
CA PHE A 11 13.46 17.60 -13.53
C PHE A 11 12.72 16.91 -12.36
N ILE A 12 11.44 17.23 -12.14
CA ILE A 12 10.69 16.71 -10.98
C ILE A 12 9.95 15.40 -11.28
N CYS A 13 9.39 15.26 -12.48
CA CYS A 13 8.55 14.10 -12.83
C CYS A 13 9.10 13.28 -13.99
N GLU A 14 10.23 13.67 -14.57
CA GLU A 14 10.94 12.97 -15.67
C GLU A 14 10.14 12.81 -16.98
N GLU A 15 8.93 13.38 -17.03
CA GLU A 15 8.07 13.42 -18.23
C GLU A 15 8.48 14.57 -19.17
N SER A 16 8.09 14.46 -20.44
CA SER A 16 8.37 15.46 -21.47
C SER A 16 7.82 16.85 -21.13
N LEU A 17 8.59 17.89 -21.42
CA LEU A 17 8.17 19.29 -21.30
C LEU A 17 7.19 19.71 -22.39
N ALA A 18 7.03 18.93 -23.46
CA ALA A 18 6.08 19.22 -24.53
C ALA A 18 4.61 18.99 -24.11
N GLU A 19 4.38 18.14 -23.10
CA GLU A 19 3.03 17.73 -22.70
C GLU A 19 2.30 18.77 -21.84
N ARG A 20 3.04 19.61 -21.10
CA ARG A 20 2.50 20.52 -20.09
C ARG A 20 3.30 21.82 -20.03
N GLU A 21 2.66 22.87 -19.51
CA GLU A 21 3.30 24.18 -19.33
C GLU A 21 4.58 24.07 -18.48
N ALA A 22 5.69 24.55 -19.03
CA ALA A 22 7.02 24.46 -18.46
C ALA A 22 7.61 25.84 -18.16
N VAL A 23 8.42 25.91 -17.11
CA VAL A 23 9.14 27.11 -16.69
C VAL A 23 10.63 26.82 -16.52
N VAL A 24 11.45 27.78 -16.95
CA VAL A 24 12.90 27.74 -16.76
C VAL A 24 13.24 28.34 -15.38
N VAL A 25 13.80 27.52 -14.50
CA VAL A 25 14.21 27.92 -13.16
C VAL A 25 15.71 28.18 -13.14
N LYS A 26 16.10 29.43 -12.85
CA LYS A 26 17.50 29.88 -12.73
C LYS A 26 18.09 29.56 -11.35
N LYS A 27 19.40 29.73 -11.16
CA LYS A 27 20.14 29.56 -9.89
C LYS A 27 19.39 29.92 -8.59
N ARG A 28 18.78 31.12 -8.53
CA ARG A 28 18.01 31.54 -7.33
C ARG A 28 16.83 30.62 -7.02
N GLY A 29 16.12 30.17 -8.05
CA GLY A 29 15.01 29.23 -7.90
C GLY A 29 15.48 27.79 -7.65
N ILE A 30 16.61 27.39 -8.22
CA ILE A 30 17.27 26.10 -7.94
C ILE A 30 17.62 26.00 -6.45
N ASN A 31 18.22 27.04 -5.88
CA ASN A 31 18.52 27.08 -4.44
C ASN A 31 17.27 26.95 -3.57
N LYS A 32 16.10 27.45 -4.03
CA LYS A 32 14.83 27.29 -3.33
C LYS A 32 14.28 25.86 -3.41
N LEU A 33 14.66 25.08 -4.43
CA LEU A 33 14.27 23.68 -4.57
C LEU A 33 15.09 22.74 -3.68
N LEU A 34 16.27 23.16 -3.21
CA LEU A 34 17.10 22.36 -2.29
C LEU A 34 16.41 22.08 -0.96
N ALA A 35 15.77 23.08 -0.34
CA ALA A 35 15.11 22.89 0.96
C ALA A 35 13.97 21.84 0.90
N PRO A 36 13.03 21.90 -0.07
CA PRO A 36 12.07 20.82 -0.27
C PRO A 36 12.69 19.48 -0.67
N SER A 37 13.83 19.46 -1.38
CA SER A 37 14.55 18.23 -1.72
C SER A 37 15.08 17.52 -0.47
N LEU A 38 15.69 18.30 0.44
CA LEU A 38 16.19 17.83 1.74
C LEU A 38 15.05 17.27 2.60
N LYS A 39 13.93 18.01 2.71
CA LYS A 39 12.77 17.55 3.49
C LYS A 39 12.18 16.24 2.96
N ARG A 40 12.27 15.98 1.65
CA ARG A 40 11.83 14.71 1.02
C ARG A 40 12.82 13.56 1.16
N LYS A 41 14.03 13.81 1.69
CA LYS A 41 15.12 12.82 1.77
C LYS A 41 15.47 12.21 0.40
N LYS A 42 15.45 13.03 -0.67
CA LYS A 42 15.87 12.61 -2.02
C LYS A 42 17.30 13.08 -2.32
N PRO A 43 18.34 12.25 -2.05
CA PRO A 43 19.73 12.65 -2.24
C PRO A 43 20.07 12.91 -3.73
N ASP A 44 19.39 12.21 -4.65
CA ASP A 44 19.64 12.37 -6.09
C ASP A 44 19.22 13.76 -6.56
N HIS A 45 18.07 14.26 -6.11
CA HIS A 45 17.62 15.61 -6.43
C HIS A 45 18.62 16.65 -5.91
N GLN A 46 19.19 16.46 -4.73
CA GLN A 46 20.21 17.37 -4.21
C GLN A 46 21.46 17.36 -5.09
N ARG A 47 22.01 16.18 -5.40
CA ARG A 47 23.20 16.03 -6.24
C ARG A 47 23.02 16.62 -7.63
N LEU A 48 21.84 16.44 -8.21
CA LEU A 48 21.50 16.95 -9.54
C LEU A 48 21.24 18.46 -9.55
N LEU A 49 20.88 19.07 -8.42
CA LEU A 49 20.74 20.53 -8.29
C LEU A 49 22.07 21.23 -7.97
N GLU A 50 23.06 20.49 -7.42
CA GLU A 50 24.39 21.01 -7.14
C GLU A 50 25.14 21.37 -8.44
N GLY A 51 25.55 22.63 -8.56
CA GLY A 51 26.33 23.12 -9.71
C GLY A 51 25.51 23.44 -10.97
N VAL A 52 24.19 23.27 -10.96
CA VAL A 52 23.33 23.56 -12.12
C VAL A 52 22.89 25.02 -12.16
N GLU A 53 22.99 25.65 -13.33
CA GLU A 53 22.65 27.08 -13.50
C GLU A 53 21.19 27.34 -13.86
N LYS A 54 20.60 26.41 -14.61
CA LYS A 54 19.21 26.45 -15.08
C LYS A 54 18.65 25.02 -15.19
N ILE A 55 17.38 24.85 -14.84
CA ILE A 55 16.62 23.62 -15.07
C ILE A 55 15.25 23.97 -15.65
N GLU A 56 14.63 23.00 -16.29
CA GLU A 56 13.27 23.12 -16.81
C GLU A 56 12.35 22.17 -16.07
N ILE A 57 11.21 22.70 -15.63
CA ILE A 57 10.20 21.95 -14.87
C ILE A 57 8.81 22.40 -15.28
N HIS A 58 7.83 21.50 -15.18
CA HIS A 58 6.43 21.90 -15.33
C HIS A 58 6.02 22.87 -14.21
N THR A 59 5.20 23.86 -14.54
CA THR A 59 4.66 24.83 -13.57
C THR A 59 3.88 24.12 -12.46
N SER A 60 3.12 23.07 -12.83
CA SER A 60 2.38 22.22 -11.88
C SER A 60 3.33 21.47 -10.93
N CYS A 61 4.37 20.85 -11.48
CA CYS A 61 5.39 20.14 -10.71
C CYS A 61 6.09 21.06 -9.73
N GLN A 62 6.47 22.27 -10.14
CA GLN A 62 7.10 23.25 -9.24
C GLN A 62 6.20 23.60 -8.05
N LYS A 63 4.91 23.87 -8.29
CA LYS A 63 3.93 24.21 -7.24
C LYS A 63 3.76 23.06 -6.25
N ILE A 64 3.64 21.83 -6.75
CA ILE A 64 3.51 20.62 -5.94
C ILE A 64 4.78 20.37 -5.14
N TYR A 65 5.94 20.52 -5.78
CA TYR A 65 7.24 20.27 -5.17
C TYR A 65 7.56 21.26 -4.05
N ASN A 66 7.08 22.50 -4.12
CA ASN A 66 7.29 23.48 -3.05
C ASN A 66 6.22 23.43 -1.95
N ASN A 67 5.18 22.61 -2.09
CA ASN A 67 4.10 22.54 -1.11
C ASN A 67 4.46 21.62 0.08
N ASP A 68 4.65 22.21 1.26
CA ASP A 68 5.01 21.50 2.50
C ASP A 68 4.03 20.39 2.89
N LYS A 69 2.71 20.56 2.65
CA LYS A 69 1.73 19.50 2.95
C LYS A 69 1.95 18.25 2.08
N LEU A 70 2.40 18.45 0.85
CA LEU A 70 2.67 17.38 -0.11
C LEU A 70 4.06 16.75 0.08
N ILE A 71 4.99 17.43 0.77
CA ILE A 71 6.26 16.84 1.20
C ILE A 71 6.00 15.67 2.15
N LEU A 72 5.17 15.89 3.18
CA LEU A 72 4.82 14.84 4.14
C LEU A 72 4.11 13.66 3.46
N ALA A 73 3.24 13.93 2.49
CA ALA A 73 2.61 12.89 1.69
C ALA A 73 3.60 12.10 0.81
N SER A 74 4.67 12.76 0.30
CA SER A 74 5.75 12.08 -0.42
C SER A 74 6.47 11.08 0.49
N LEU A 75 6.86 11.51 1.69
CA LEU A 75 7.54 10.65 2.66
C LEU A 75 6.75 9.39 3.02
N ARG A 76 5.41 9.47 3.01
CA ARG A 76 4.51 8.32 3.24
C ARG A 76 4.38 7.37 2.04
N ARG A 77 4.71 7.81 0.82
CA ARG A 77 4.70 6.97 -0.38
C ARG A 77 6.05 6.31 -0.60
N ASP A 78 7.12 7.01 -0.25
CA ASP A 78 8.49 6.50 -0.30
C ASP A 78 8.78 5.51 0.85
N THR A 79 7.83 5.28 1.78
CA THR A 79 7.97 4.20 2.77
C THR A 79 7.87 2.84 2.08
N PRO A 80 8.82 1.92 2.34
CA PRO A 80 8.77 0.59 1.76
C PRO A 80 7.41 -0.06 2.08
N THR A 81 6.79 -0.65 1.06
CA THR A 81 5.54 -1.37 1.21
C THR A 81 5.78 -2.57 2.12
N THR A 82 4.95 -2.74 3.14
CA THR A 82 5.00 -3.95 3.97
C THR A 82 4.25 -5.06 3.24
N VAL A 83 4.99 -6.06 2.75
CA VAL A 83 4.42 -7.34 2.32
C VAL A 83 4.44 -8.31 3.49
N HIS A 84 3.58 -9.32 3.44
CA HIS A 84 3.40 -10.27 4.53
C HIS A 84 3.87 -11.66 4.09
N LYS A 85 4.72 -12.29 4.91
CA LYS A 85 5.11 -13.69 4.70
C LYS A 85 4.44 -14.57 5.73
N LEU A 86 3.76 -15.62 5.26
CA LEU A 86 3.25 -16.67 6.12
C LEU A 86 4.40 -17.55 6.63
N THR A 87 4.39 -17.79 7.93
CA THR A 87 5.26 -18.74 8.62
C THR A 87 4.39 -19.68 9.46
N ARG A 88 5.00 -20.75 9.99
CA ARG A 88 4.31 -21.71 10.88
C ARG A 88 3.76 -21.05 12.15
N SER A 89 4.33 -19.91 12.56
CA SER A 89 3.95 -19.17 13.77
C SER A 89 3.11 -17.92 13.49
N GLY A 90 2.65 -17.70 12.25
CA GLY A 90 1.79 -16.57 11.89
C GLY A 90 2.29 -15.76 10.69
N VAL A 91 1.89 -14.49 10.65
CA VAL A 91 2.23 -13.58 9.55
C VAL A 91 3.30 -12.60 10.02
N ILE A 92 4.44 -12.58 9.33
CA ILE A 92 5.49 -11.61 9.63
C ILE A 92 5.51 -10.49 8.58
N PRO A 93 5.64 -9.22 9.00
CA PRO A 93 5.83 -8.12 8.08
C PRO A 93 7.24 -8.19 7.47
N ILE A 94 7.33 -8.01 6.17
CA ILE A 94 8.57 -7.87 5.40
C ILE A 94 8.47 -6.54 4.66
N THR A 95 9.45 -5.68 4.85
CA THR A 95 9.56 -4.44 4.08
C THR A 95 10.11 -4.75 2.69
N THR A 96 9.48 -4.21 1.65
CA THR A 96 9.97 -4.30 0.28
C THR A 96 9.93 -2.93 -0.39
N THR A 97 10.90 -2.67 -1.27
CA THR A 97 10.94 -1.48 -2.13
C THR A 97 10.33 -1.74 -3.50
N MET A 98 9.86 -2.97 -3.76
CA MET A 98 9.12 -3.30 -4.98
C MET A 98 7.71 -2.70 -4.92
N ASP A 99 7.20 -2.32 -6.09
CA ASP A 99 5.81 -1.91 -6.22
C ASP A 99 4.87 -3.01 -5.75
N ALA A 100 3.76 -2.61 -5.12
CA ALA A 100 2.77 -3.53 -4.55
C ALA A 100 2.21 -4.52 -5.60
N ALA A 101 2.17 -4.11 -6.87
CA ALA A 101 1.84 -4.97 -8.00
C ALA A 101 2.51 -4.46 -9.29
N PRO A 102 2.79 -5.34 -10.26
CA PRO A 102 3.25 -4.94 -11.59
C PRO A 102 2.28 -3.98 -12.30
N ASP A 103 2.85 -2.99 -12.98
CA ASP A 103 2.17 -1.96 -13.76
C ASP A 103 1.03 -2.45 -14.68
N PRO A 104 1.18 -3.57 -15.43
CA PRO A 104 0.11 -4.09 -16.27
C PRO A 104 -1.12 -4.56 -15.46
N ILE A 105 -0.91 -5.09 -14.26
CA ILE A 105 -1.98 -5.59 -13.38
C ILE A 105 -2.72 -4.40 -12.75
N LEU A 106 -2.00 -3.36 -12.36
CA LEU A 106 -2.59 -2.11 -11.85
C LEU A 106 -3.49 -1.42 -12.89
N LYS A 107 -3.11 -1.48 -14.17
CA LYS A 107 -3.89 -0.89 -15.28
C LYS A 107 -5.10 -1.73 -15.68
N ILE A 108 -5.19 -3.00 -15.27
CA ILE A 108 -6.19 -3.97 -15.74
C ILE A 108 -6.92 -4.63 -14.55
N ILE A 109 -7.51 -3.80 -13.67
CA ILE A 109 -8.29 -4.30 -12.52
C ILE A 109 -9.76 -4.60 -12.91
N ARG A 110 -10.29 -3.91 -13.93
CA ARG A 110 -11.67 -4.10 -14.41
C ARG A 110 -11.76 -4.15 -15.93
N CYS A 111 -12.57 -5.05 -16.44
CA CYS A 111 -12.91 -5.03 -17.86
C CYS A 111 -13.87 -3.88 -18.20
N LYS A 112 -13.81 -3.41 -19.44
CA LYS A 112 -14.73 -2.41 -20.01
C LYS A 112 -15.88 -3.05 -20.80
N CYS A 113 -16.24 -4.29 -20.48
CA CYS A 113 -17.35 -4.98 -21.14
C CYS A 113 -18.61 -4.12 -21.02
N THR A 114 -19.37 -3.96 -22.11
CA THR A 114 -20.63 -3.21 -22.14
C THR A 114 -21.83 -4.12 -21.92
N THR A 115 -21.75 -5.35 -22.43
CA THR A 115 -22.68 -6.44 -22.18
C THR A 115 -21.97 -7.54 -21.41
N GLY A 116 -22.73 -8.38 -20.69
CA GLY A 116 -22.19 -9.51 -19.97
C GLY A 116 -21.27 -10.36 -20.85
N SER A 117 -20.07 -10.66 -20.35
CA SER A 117 -18.93 -11.12 -21.14
C SER A 117 -19.13 -12.56 -21.66
N SER A 118 -19.72 -12.69 -22.85
CA SER A 118 -19.66 -13.88 -23.71
C SER A 118 -18.59 -13.76 -24.81
N THR A 119 -18.08 -12.55 -25.08
CA THR A 119 -17.15 -12.30 -26.17
C THR A 119 -15.67 -12.36 -25.75
N GLY A 120 -14.80 -12.78 -26.67
CA GLY A 120 -13.34 -12.76 -26.51
C GLY A 120 -12.73 -11.36 -26.33
N ALA A 121 -13.55 -10.30 -26.24
CA ALA A 121 -13.13 -8.92 -26.03
C ALA A 121 -12.89 -8.56 -24.55
N CYS A 122 -13.36 -9.38 -23.61
CA CYS A 122 -13.16 -9.14 -22.17
C CYS A 122 -11.67 -9.15 -21.82
N SER A 123 -11.13 -8.02 -21.35
CA SER A 123 -9.71 -7.91 -20.97
C SER A 123 -9.35 -8.83 -19.80
N CYS A 124 -10.25 -9.03 -18.82
CA CYS A 124 -10.02 -9.97 -17.73
C CYS A 124 -9.84 -11.40 -18.28
N LYS A 125 -10.73 -11.86 -19.16
CA LYS A 125 -10.65 -13.19 -19.79
C LYS A 125 -9.36 -13.34 -20.61
N LYS A 126 -8.97 -12.31 -21.38
CA LYS A 126 -7.73 -12.31 -22.17
C LYS A 126 -6.47 -12.44 -21.32
N THR A 127 -6.47 -11.87 -20.12
CA THR A 127 -5.34 -11.97 -19.18
C THR A 127 -5.45 -13.17 -18.24
N GLY A 128 -6.39 -14.09 -18.48
CA GLY A 128 -6.59 -15.27 -17.63
C GLY A 128 -7.22 -15.00 -16.26
N LEU A 129 -7.80 -13.81 -16.06
CA LEU A 129 -8.47 -13.42 -14.82
C LEU A 129 -9.99 -13.57 -14.94
N ARG A 130 -10.63 -14.03 -13.86
CA ARG A 130 -12.09 -13.96 -13.73
C ARG A 130 -12.55 -12.53 -13.48
N CYS A 131 -13.70 -12.16 -14.02
CA CYS A 131 -14.33 -10.88 -13.70
C CYS A 131 -14.74 -10.89 -12.22
N SER A 132 -14.33 -9.88 -11.46
CA SER A 132 -14.81 -9.69 -10.08
C SER A 132 -15.99 -8.71 -10.05
N ALA A 133 -16.60 -8.53 -8.87
CA ALA A 133 -17.67 -7.55 -8.65
C ALA A 133 -17.29 -6.09 -9.02
N ILE A 134 -16.00 -5.78 -9.16
CA ILE A 134 -15.51 -4.46 -9.61
C ILE A 134 -15.80 -4.23 -11.10
N CYS A 135 -15.97 -5.29 -11.88
CA CYS A 135 -16.37 -5.24 -13.27
C CYS A 135 -17.87 -4.94 -13.36
N LYS A 136 -18.24 -3.65 -13.36
CA LYS A 136 -19.63 -3.15 -13.30
C LYS A 136 -20.65 -3.94 -14.14
N ASN A 137 -20.30 -4.30 -15.38
CA ASN A 137 -21.22 -4.93 -16.32
C ASN A 137 -21.09 -6.47 -16.38
N CYS A 138 -20.27 -7.06 -15.51
CA CYS A 138 -19.94 -8.48 -15.50
C CYS A 138 -20.42 -9.17 -14.22
N VAL A 139 -21.71 -9.01 -13.91
CA VAL A 139 -22.33 -9.54 -12.68
C VAL A 139 -23.20 -10.75 -13.00
N GLY A 140 -23.12 -11.78 -12.15
CA GLY A 140 -23.97 -12.97 -12.22
C GLY A 140 -23.82 -13.77 -13.51
N THR A 141 -24.90 -14.44 -13.92
CA THR A 141 -24.94 -15.32 -15.10
C THR A 141 -24.82 -14.59 -16.43
N ALA A 142 -25.01 -13.27 -16.45
CA ALA A 142 -24.83 -12.46 -17.66
C ALA A 142 -23.37 -12.49 -18.15
N CYS A 143 -22.41 -12.70 -17.25
CA CYS A 143 -21.00 -12.78 -17.60
C CYS A 143 -20.46 -14.19 -17.37
N GLU A 144 -20.15 -14.90 -18.46
CA GLU A 144 -19.53 -16.23 -18.41
C GLU A 144 -18.15 -16.23 -17.73
N ASN A 145 -17.50 -15.07 -17.67
CA ASN A 145 -16.23 -14.89 -16.99
C ASN A 145 -16.37 -14.51 -15.49
N SER A 146 -17.59 -14.37 -14.97
CA SER A 146 -17.83 -14.09 -13.54
C SER A 146 -17.64 -15.38 -12.72
N PRO A 147 -17.24 -15.32 -11.44
CA PRO A 147 -17.28 -16.49 -10.56
C PRO A 147 -18.72 -16.99 -10.47
N LYS A 148 -18.93 -18.29 -10.67
CA LYS A 148 -20.20 -18.93 -10.36
C LYS A 148 -20.25 -19.08 -8.85
N THR A 149 -21.28 -18.53 -8.22
CA THR A 149 -21.60 -18.85 -6.83
C THR A 149 -22.26 -20.22 -6.84
N ASP A 150 -21.46 -21.27 -6.68
CA ASP A 150 -21.98 -22.60 -6.40
C ASP A 150 -22.44 -22.58 -4.93
N PHE A 151 -23.70 -22.22 -4.70
CA PHE A 151 -24.37 -22.58 -3.45
C PHE A 151 -24.64 -24.08 -3.53
N ASN A 152 -23.68 -24.89 -3.05
CA ASN A 152 -24.02 -26.25 -2.66
C ASN A 152 -24.89 -26.13 -1.40
N GLU A 153 -26.18 -26.44 -1.52
CA GLU A 153 -27.12 -26.58 -0.39
C GLU A 153 -26.92 -27.90 0.37
N ASP A 154 -25.89 -28.69 0.06
CA ASP A 154 -25.65 -29.98 0.72
C ASP A 154 -24.31 -29.99 1.47
N THR A 155 -24.45 -29.95 2.80
CA THR A 155 -23.66 -30.57 3.89
C THR A 155 -23.19 -29.63 4.99
N ASP A 156 -24.12 -29.16 5.81
CA ASP A 156 -23.87 -28.61 7.16
C ASP A 156 -23.48 -29.71 8.19
N ALA A 157 -23.20 -30.95 7.74
CA ALA A 157 -23.03 -32.10 8.63
C ALA A 157 -21.59 -32.34 9.12
N GLU A 158 -20.58 -31.67 8.58
CA GLU A 158 -19.16 -31.95 8.92
C GLU A 158 -18.52 -30.96 9.91
N CYS A 159 -19.25 -29.92 10.34
CA CYS A 159 -18.78 -28.95 11.33
C CYS A 159 -19.15 -29.29 12.80
N GLU A 160 -20.11 -30.18 13.02
CA GLU A 160 -20.57 -30.54 14.38
C GLU A 160 -19.60 -31.49 15.12
N GLU A 161 -18.89 -32.36 14.40
CA GLU A 161 -17.93 -33.30 15.02
C GLU A 161 -16.71 -32.59 15.61
N GLN A 162 -16.31 -31.45 15.01
CA GLN A 162 -15.15 -30.68 15.43
C GLN A 162 -15.44 -29.72 16.59
N ALA A 163 -16.70 -29.32 16.77
CA ALA A 163 -17.15 -28.55 17.93
C ALA A 163 -17.15 -29.41 19.21
N ASN A 164 -17.61 -30.66 19.10
CA ASN A 164 -17.70 -31.59 20.23
C ASN A 164 -16.33 -31.95 20.83
N LEU A 165 -15.29 -32.04 20.00
CA LEU A 165 -13.89 -32.27 20.43
C LEU A 165 -13.28 -31.07 21.18
N PHE A 166 -13.75 -29.85 20.89
CA PHE A 166 -13.26 -28.63 21.53
C PHE A 166 -13.88 -28.44 22.92
N ASP A 167 -15.18 -28.71 23.05
CA ASP A 167 -15.89 -28.58 24.33
C ASP A 167 -15.44 -29.63 25.36
N GLU A 168 -15.16 -30.86 24.92
CA GLU A 168 -14.65 -31.92 25.79
C GLU A 168 -13.21 -31.63 26.31
N ALA A 169 -12.42 -30.89 25.54
CA ALA A 169 -11.07 -30.47 25.92
C ALA A 169 -11.06 -29.32 26.93
N ILE A 170 -12.07 -28.45 26.91
CA ILE A 170 -12.23 -27.36 27.89
C ILE A 170 -12.70 -27.94 29.24
N ALA A 171 -13.66 -28.87 29.22
CA ALA A 171 -14.16 -29.52 30.44
C ALA A 171 -13.09 -30.29 31.23
N ARG A 172 -12.05 -30.81 30.55
CA ARG A 172 -10.92 -31.50 31.22
C ARG A 172 -9.94 -30.55 31.90
N LYS A 173 -9.89 -29.27 31.52
CA LYS A 173 -8.95 -28.28 32.10
C LYS A 173 -9.47 -27.58 33.35
N GLU A 174 -10.77 -27.63 33.62
CA GLU A 174 -11.37 -26.98 34.79
C GLU A 174 -11.31 -27.83 36.08
N LYS A 175 -10.82 -29.09 36.01
CA LYS A 175 -10.69 -29.96 37.19
C LYS A 175 -9.32 -29.94 37.90
N ASP A 176 -8.29 -29.33 37.30
CA ASP A 176 -6.92 -29.40 37.84
C ASP A 176 -6.41 -28.09 38.47
N ASN A 177 -7.22 -27.02 38.52
CA ASN A 177 -6.84 -25.79 39.23
C ASN A 177 -7.60 -25.68 40.56
N GLY A 178 -7.19 -26.52 41.52
CA GLY A 178 -7.47 -26.38 42.95
C GLY A 178 -6.16 -26.29 43.74
N ASP A 179 -5.86 -25.08 44.21
CA ASP A 179 -5.10 -24.68 45.42
C ASP A 179 -3.71 -25.27 45.71
N THR A 180 -2.66 -24.42 45.71
CA THR A 180 -1.81 -24.23 46.91
C THR A 180 -0.97 -22.94 46.85
N GLU A 181 -0.96 -22.23 47.96
CA GLU A 181 -0.25 -20.98 48.28
C GLU A 181 1.26 -21.22 48.48
N GLU A 182 2.14 -20.29 48.05
CA GLU A 182 3.43 -20.06 48.71
C GLU A 182 3.84 -18.57 48.68
N ASP A 183 4.37 -18.15 49.83
CA ASP A 183 4.67 -16.82 50.33
C ASP A 183 5.60 -15.92 49.48
N VAL A 184 5.31 -14.61 49.45
CA VAL A 184 6.33 -13.57 49.22
C VAL A 184 6.13 -12.36 50.15
N PRO A 185 7.17 -11.83 50.84
CA PRO A 185 7.02 -10.95 51.99
C PRO A 185 6.75 -9.46 51.66
N SER A 186 6.17 -8.78 52.65
CA SER A 186 5.78 -7.36 52.69
C SER A 186 6.91 -6.33 52.45
N GLY A 187 6.56 -5.24 51.74
CA GLY A 187 7.30 -3.97 51.64
C GLY A 187 6.44 -2.85 51.03
N PRO A 188 6.68 -1.55 51.30
CA PRO A 188 5.70 -0.69 51.96
C PRO A 188 4.73 0.10 51.07
N LYS A 189 3.56 0.39 51.64
CA LYS A 189 2.47 1.22 51.11
C LYS A 189 2.87 2.70 51.03
N ARG A 190 2.79 3.32 49.85
CA ARG A 190 2.76 4.78 49.72
C ARG A 190 1.35 5.29 50.04
N LEU A 191 1.23 5.98 51.17
CA LEU A 191 0.03 6.65 51.63
C LEU A 191 -0.29 7.82 50.69
N ARG A 192 -1.52 7.84 50.18
CA ARG A 192 -2.11 8.95 49.42
C ARG A 192 -2.71 9.92 50.43
N SER A 193 -2.14 11.10 50.59
CA SER A 193 -2.77 12.19 51.33
C SER A 193 -3.72 12.95 50.40
N THR A 194 -4.98 13.03 50.80
CA THR A 194 -6.03 13.91 50.28
C THR A 194 -5.84 15.33 50.79
N ASP A 195 -6.36 16.28 50.01
CA ASP A 195 -6.35 17.72 50.23
C ASP A 195 -7.02 18.18 51.54
N ALA A 196 -6.50 19.27 52.10
CA ALA A 196 -7.21 20.29 52.88
C ALA A 196 -6.47 21.63 52.74
#